data_AF-A0A0R2XKV2-F1
#
_entry.id   AF-A0A0R2XKV2-F1
#
_cell.length_a   1.000
_cell.length_b   1.000
_cell.length_c   1.000
_cell.angle_alpha   90.00
_cell.angle_beta   90.00
_cell.angle_gamma   90.00
#
_symmetry.space_group_name_H-M   'P 1'
#
loop_
_entity.id
_entity.type
_entity.pdbx_description
1 polymer ?
#
loop_
_entity_poly.entity_id
_entity_poly.type
_entity_poly.pdbx_seq_one_letter_code
_entity_poly.pdbx_strand_id
1 'polypeptide(L)'
;MASKPADTVSETESKKLHDLEVKDAQFIFQSVWTVLVDEFGEENLRFPKEIFWLNGAPGAGKGTNTDFIMKFRDLTAPPVVVSSLLESPEARQMINAGMLVGDREVIEIILRKLLEPIFQTGAVVDGFPRTKVQVECVKLLFNKLVDLRNKYADTLFAKYLKKPHFHIVVLFVDEKESVRRQLYRGEQSRIHNEEVRESGDGELMEVRPTDLDPVAAINRYRTFKEKTYGALKDLRAIFFYHFINAHGTLDEVRARIDKELRYQGSLELDEATYDRLSSIPIASTISAHARQDLVDRLETYEQRQNELFSKVVDTINRDFMPIIQRHAISGLAVVNTEDTTFGDADALIMLIDIFSERGYHAIIDIHRDEVPDSIDPKTFKIKTRIKLVYRVRVQFKGSEIRRGR
;
A
#
# COMPACT_ATOMS: atom_id res chain seq x y z
N MET A 1 -3.88 31.83 52.84
CA MET A 1 -2.61 31.44 52.20
C MET A 1 -2.94 30.81 50.87
N ALA A 2 -2.85 31.58 49.78
CA ALA A 2 -3.24 31.13 48.46
C ALA A 2 -2.09 30.35 47.80
N SER A 3 -2.42 29.17 47.30
CA SER A 3 -1.55 28.26 46.55
C SER A 3 -1.11 28.89 45.22
N LYS A 4 0.18 28.75 44.92
CA LYS A 4 0.80 29.18 43.65
C LYS A 4 0.23 28.38 42.46
N PRO A 5 -0.03 28.99 41.29
CA PRO A 5 -0.33 28.27 40.07
C PRO A 5 0.94 27.67 39.46
N ALA A 6 0.78 26.49 38.86
CA ALA A 6 1.82 25.71 38.18
C ALA A 6 2.37 26.42 36.94
N ASP A 7 3.65 26.15 36.67
CA ASP A 7 4.50 26.76 35.65
C ASP A 7 3.91 26.70 34.23
N THR A 8 3.47 27.84 33.70
CA THR A 8 3.28 28.04 32.26
C THR A 8 4.61 28.50 31.65
N VAL A 9 5.30 27.58 30.98
CA VAL A 9 6.50 27.87 30.18
C VAL A 9 6.17 28.92 29.11
N SER A 10 6.98 29.97 29.02
CA SER A 10 6.72 31.09 28.10
C SER A 10 6.93 30.67 26.62
N GLU A 11 6.13 31.21 25.68
CA GLU A 11 6.26 30.91 24.23
C GLU A 11 7.69 31.17 23.70
N THR A 12 8.40 32.12 24.31
CA THR A 12 9.78 32.47 23.95
C THR A 12 10.78 31.38 24.36
N GLU A 13 10.57 30.70 25.48
CA GLU A 13 11.40 29.58 25.93
C GLU A 13 11.16 28.32 25.10
N SER A 14 9.89 28.05 24.75
CA SER A 14 9.53 26.93 23.86
C SER A 14 10.21 27.03 22.50
N LYS A 15 10.23 28.23 21.91
CA LYS A 15 10.90 28.48 20.62
C LYS A 15 12.42 28.30 20.70
N LYS A 16 13.07 28.77 21.78
CA LYS A 16 14.50 28.57 21.99
C LYS A 16 14.87 27.08 22.15
N LEU A 17 14.06 26.32 22.89
CA LEU A 17 14.25 24.88 23.06
C LEU A 17 14.16 24.14 21.73
N HIS A 18 13.15 24.46 20.91
CA HIS A 18 13.00 23.90 19.57
C HIS A 18 14.22 24.21 18.67
N ASP A 19 14.72 25.44 18.68
CA ASP A 19 15.90 25.82 17.89
C ASP A 19 17.18 25.08 18.31
N LEU A 20 17.32 24.75 19.60
CA LEU A 20 18.41 23.92 20.10
C LEU A 20 18.27 22.46 19.64
N GLU A 21 17.08 21.87 19.75
CA GLU A 21 16.81 20.50 19.29
C GLU A 21 17.09 20.32 17.79
N VAL A 22 16.75 21.31 16.97
CA VAL A 22 17.05 21.31 15.52
C VAL A 22 18.56 21.37 15.27
N LYS A 23 19.30 22.22 15.98
CA LYS A 23 20.76 22.31 15.85
C LYS A 23 21.42 21.00 16.26
N ASP A 24 21.00 20.41 17.36
CA ASP A 24 21.51 19.13 17.84
C ASP A 24 21.26 18.02 16.80
N ALA A 25 20.06 17.97 16.21
CA ALA A 25 19.76 17.04 15.12
C ALA A 25 20.67 17.21 13.90
N GLN A 26 20.95 18.46 13.50
CA GLN A 26 21.87 18.73 12.39
C GLN A 26 23.29 18.23 12.69
N PHE A 27 23.82 18.50 13.89
CA PHE A 27 25.15 18.03 14.28
C PHE A 27 25.22 16.50 14.35
N ILE A 28 24.22 15.86 14.97
CA ILE A 28 24.14 14.41 15.09
C ILE A 28 24.07 13.77 13.69
N PHE A 29 23.12 14.21 12.87
CA PHE A 29 22.91 13.66 11.54
C PHE A 29 24.15 13.86 10.66
N GLN A 30 24.73 15.07 10.63
CA GLN A 30 25.90 15.34 9.80
C GLN A 30 27.11 14.50 10.24
N SER A 31 27.29 14.30 11.55
CA SER A 31 28.38 13.46 12.06
C SER A 31 28.21 12.00 11.64
N VAL A 32 27.00 11.44 11.80
CA VAL A 32 26.71 10.06 11.37
C VAL A 32 26.84 9.92 9.84
N TRP A 33 26.29 10.87 9.09
CA TRP A 33 26.35 10.86 7.63
C TRP A 33 27.79 10.89 7.10
N THR A 34 28.66 11.69 7.73
CA THR A 34 30.08 11.77 7.35
C THR A 34 30.76 10.41 7.55
N VAL A 35 30.50 9.74 8.68
CA VAL A 35 31.02 8.39 8.94
C VAL A 35 30.55 7.39 7.86
N LEU A 36 29.27 7.44 7.48
CA LEU A 36 28.74 6.56 6.43
C LEU A 36 29.36 6.84 5.06
N VAL A 37 29.56 8.11 4.70
CA VAL A 37 30.23 8.49 3.44
C VAL A 37 31.68 8.03 3.43
N ASP A 38 32.41 8.20 4.53
CA ASP A 38 33.82 7.79 4.64
C ASP A 38 33.98 6.28 4.52
N GLU A 39 33.02 5.50 5.04
CA GLU A 39 33.07 4.04 5.05
C GLU A 39 32.56 3.40 3.75
N PHE A 40 31.44 3.87 3.20
CA PHE A 40 30.77 3.24 2.06
C PHE A 40 31.01 3.97 0.73
N GLY A 41 31.36 5.25 0.77
CA GLY A 41 31.33 6.14 -0.39
C GLY A 41 29.93 6.65 -0.68
N GLU A 42 29.83 7.92 -1.08
CA GLU A 42 28.56 8.64 -1.25
C GLU A 42 27.63 7.96 -2.29
N GLU A 43 28.18 7.47 -3.39
CA GLU A 43 27.47 6.79 -4.48
C GLU A 43 26.95 5.39 -4.10
N ASN A 44 27.45 4.82 -3.00
CA ASN A 44 27.04 3.50 -2.50
C ASN A 44 26.07 3.59 -1.30
N LEU A 45 25.70 4.80 -0.86
CA LEU A 45 24.64 5.02 0.12
C LEU A 45 23.25 4.75 -0.48
N ARG A 46 23.01 3.48 -0.81
CA ARG A 46 21.81 2.98 -1.49
C ARG A 46 20.75 2.60 -0.49
N PHE A 47 20.09 3.62 0.05
CA PHE A 47 18.95 3.44 0.93
C PHE A 47 17.73 2.87 0.19
N PRO A 48 16.78 2.25 0.92
CA PRO A 48 15.54 1.72 0.34
C PRO A 48 14.74 2.81 -0.37
N LYS A 49 14.08 2.45 -1.48
CA LYS A 49 13.18 3.36 -2.18
C LYS A 49 12.01 3.80 -1.29
N GLU A 50 11.45 2.86 -0.53
CA GLU A 50 10.28 3.07 0.33
C GLU A 50 10.62 2.70 1.78
N ILE A 51 10.30 3.58 2.73
CA ILE A 51 10.53 3.34 4.16
C ILE A 51 9.26 3.65 4.94
N PHE A 52 8.75 2.64 5.66
CA PHE A 52 7.65 2.78 6.62
C PHE A 52 8.22 2.98 8.02
N TRP A 53 8.02 4.17 8.56
CA TRP A 53 8.34 4.51 9.94
C TRP A 53 7.13 4.14 10.81
N LEU A 54 7.10 2.89 11.28
CA LEU A 54 6.00 2.35 12.06
C LEU A 54 6.11 2.79 13.53
N ASN A 55 5.13 3.57 13.94
CA ASN A 55 5.03 4.20 15.24
C ASN A 55 3.69 3.88 15.89
N GLY A 56 3.61 4.16 17.20
CA GLY A 56 2.40 3.90 17.95
C GLY A 56 2.66 3.74 19.44
N ALA A 57 1.61 3.92 20.22
CA ALA A 57 1.68 3.80 21.66
C ALA A 57 2.19 2.40 22.08
N PRO A 58 2.79 2.27 23.27
CA PRO A 58 2.92 0.96 23.92
C PRO A 58 1.56 0.24 23.93
N GLY A 59 1.52 -1.06 23.64
CA GLY A 59 0.26 -1.81 23.55
C GLY A 59 -0.59 -1.57 22.30
N ALA A 60 -0.20 -0.67 21.37
CA ALA A 60 -0.96 -0.43 20.14
C ALA A 60 -0.94 -1.59 19.12
N GLY A 61 -0.14 -2.63 19.35
CA GLY A 61 -0.07 -3.80 18.48
C GLY A 61 0.89 -3.67 17.29
N LYS A 62 1.97 -2.88 17.41
CA LYS A 62 3.00 -2.74 16.36
C LYS A 62 3.60 -4.08 15.94
N GLY A 63 4.20 -4.82 16.89
CA GLY A 63 4.78 -6.13 16.60
C GLY A 63 3.77 -7.12 15.99
N THR A 64 2.50 -7.07 16.39
CA THR A 64 1.44 -7.94 15.85
C THR A 64 1.03 -7.58 14.40
N ASN A 65 1.16 -6.31 14.02
CA ASN A 65 0.73 -5.81 12.72
C ASN A 65 1.88 -5.56 11.74
N THR A 66 3.13 -5.60 12.20
CA THR A 66 4.31 -5.35 11.37
C THR A 66 4.37 -6.33 10.19
N ASP A 67 4.30 -7.63 10.46
CA ASP A 67 4.29 -8.67 9.42
C ASP A 67 3.11 -8.53 8.45
N PHE A 68 1.96 -8.05 8.95
CA PHE A 68 0.79 -7.81 8.11
C PHE A 68 1.03 -6.65 7.14
N ILE A 69 1.57 -5.53 7.63
CA ILE A 69 1.93 -4.36 6.80
C ILE A 69 2.96 -4.76 5.73
N MET A 70 3.95 -5.56 6.12
CA MET A 70 5.00 -6.02 5.21
C MET A 70 4.44 -6.92 4.11
N LYS A 71 3.62 -7.92 4.47
CA LYS A 71 2.94 -8.80 3.51
C LYS A 71 2.02 -8.02 2.58
N PHE A 72 1.31 -7.03 3.11
CA PHE A 72 0.42 -6.19 2.31
C PHE A 72 1.16 -5.34 1.27
N ARG A 73 2.40 -4.94 1.57
CA ARG A 73 3.26 -4.13 0.68
C ARG A 73 4.29 -4.95 -0.10
N ASP A 74 4.14 -6.28 -0.12
CA ASP A 74 5.07 -7.21 -0.77
C ASP A 74 6.55 -7.03 -0.34
N LEU A 75 6.77 -6.61 0.90
CA LEU A 75 8.11 -6.45 1.48
C LEU A 75 8.61 -7.79 2.03
N THR A 76 9.72 -8.27 1.48
CA THR A 76 10.30 -9.59 1.82
C THR A 76 11.41 -9.52 2.87
N ALA A 77 12.01 -8.35 3.09
CA ALA A 77 12.99 -8.11 4.15
C ALA A 77 12.34 -8.21 5.53
N PRO A 78 13.01 -8.72 6.59
CA PRO A 78 12.47 -8.70 7.96
C PRO A 78 12.34 -7.26 8.49
N PRO A 79 11.47 -6.97 9.47
CA PRO A 79 11.34 -5.61 9.99
C PRO A 79 12.60 -5.16 10.74
N VAL A 80 12.93 -3.88 10.62
CA VAL A 80 13.97 -3.23 11.42
C VAL A 80 13.36 -2.85 12.77
N VAL A 81 13.45 -3.76 13.74
CA VAL A 81 12.97 -3.53 15.11
C VAL A 81 14.05 -2.83 15.92
N VAL A 82 13.88 -1.54 16.19
CA VAL A 82 14.95 -0.73 16.80
C VAL A 82 15.38 -1.25 18.17
N SER A 83 14.45 -1.79 18.97
CA SER A 83 14.79 -2.37 20.27
C SER A 83 15.66 -3.63 20.19
N SER A 84 15.62 -4.38 19.09
CA SER A 84 16.47 -5.57 18.93
C SER A 84 17.89 -5.22 18.47
N LEU A 85 18.12 -3.99 17.98
CA LEU A 85 19.46 -3.54 17.59
C LEU A 85 20.24 -2.94 18.77
N LEU A 86 19.56 -2.65 19.89
CA LEU A 86 20.09 -1.98 21.06
C LEU A 86 20.47 -2.99 22.14
N GLU A 87 21.53 -3.76 21.89
CA GLU A 87 21.92 -4.90 22.73
C GLU A 87 22.87 -4.56 23.88
N SER A 88 23.45 -3.35 23.93
CA SER A 88 24.40 -2.96 24.98
C SER A 88 23.74 -3.01 26.38
N PRO A 89 24.49 -3.36 27.45
CA PRO A 89 23.94 -3.43 28.81
C PRO A 89 23.25 -2.14 29.25
N GLU A 90 23.83 -0.99 28.91
CA GLU A 90 23.30 0.34 29.21
C GLU A 90 22.00 0.60 28.44
N ALA A 91 21.94 0.24 27.16
CA ALA A 91 20.73 0.36 26.36
C ALA A 91 19.61 -0.55 26.88
N ARG A 92 19.93 -1.80 27.26
CA ARG A 92 18.97 -2.73 27.89
C ARG A 92 18.42 -2.18 29.21
N GLN A 93 19.26 -1.58 30.05
CA GLN A 93 18.81 -0.93 31.29
C GLN A 93 17.83 0.21 31.01
N MET A 94 18.14 1.09 30.04
CA MET A 94 17.25 2.19 29.65
C MET A 94 15.91 1.66 29.10
N ILE A 95 15.92 0.64 28.23
CA ILE A 95 14.71 0.02 27.68
C ILE A 95 13.85 -0.60 28.78
N ASN A 96 14.47 -1.32 29.73
CA ASN A 96 13.78 -1.95 30.86
C ASN A 96 13.13 -0.93 31.80
N ALA A 97 13.75 0.25 31.93
CA ALA A 97 13.19 1.37 32.68
C ALA A 97 12.12 2.17 31.90
N GLY A 98 11.84 1.83 30.63
CA GLY A 98 10.93 2.57 29.77
C GLY A 98 11.48 3.91 29.27
N MET A 99 12.79 4.13 29.36
CA MET A 99 13.52 5.31 28.87
C MET A 99 14.01 5.14 27.42
N LEU A 100 14.47 6.23 26.82
CA LEU A 100 14.98 6.26 25.44
C LEU A 100 16.51 6.24 25.44
N VAL A 101 17.10 5.45 24.54
CA VAL A 101 18.54 5.44 24.26
C VAL A 101 18.93 6.69 23.45
N GLY A 102 20.19 7.13 23.54
CA GLY A 102 20.66 8.37 22.93
C GLY A 102 20.47 8.43 21.42
N ASP A 103 20.06 9.60 20.92
CA ASP A 103 19.64 9.77 19.51
C ASP A 103 20.74 9.44 18.51
N ARG A 104 21.99 9.83 18.77
CA ARG A 104 23.14 9.57 17.88
C ARG A 104 23.35 8.08 17.61
N GLU A 105 23.38 7.27 18.67
CA GLU A 105 23.59 5.83 18.57
C GLU A 105 22.45 5.16 17.79
N VAL A 106 21.21 5.53 18.11
CA VAL A 106 20.02 4.99 17.45
C VAL A 106 20.00 5.33 15.96
N ILE A 107 20.30 6.58 15.59
CA ILE A 107 20.33 7.03 14.19
C ILE A 107 21.42 6.26 13.42
N GLU A 108 22.63 6.17 13.95
CA GLU A 108 23.72 5.47 13.28
C GLU A 108 23.38 4.00 13.01
N ILE A 109 22.89 3.28 14.02
CA ILE A 109 22.51 1.88 13.91
C ILE A 109 21.40 1.67 12.87
N ILE A 110 20.38 2.53 12.86
CA ILE A 110 19.27 2.43 11.90
C ILE A 110 19.76 2.71 10.48
N LEU A 111 20.55 3.77 10.26
CA LEU A 111 21.02 4.10 8.92
C LEU A 111 21.93 3.01 8.36
N ARG A 112 22.82 2.45 9.17
CA ARG A 112 23.65 1.29 8.80
C ARG A 112 22.78 0.09 8.44
N LYS A 113 21.76 -0.22 9.24
CA LYS A 113 20.84 -1.33 8.99
C LYS A 113 20.11 -1.17 7.65
N LEU A 114 19.63 0.04 7.36
CA LEU A 114 18.89 0.34 6.13
C LEU A 114 19.76 0.27 4.86
N LEU A 115 21.09 0.36 4.98
CA LEU A 115 22.01 0.19 3.85
C LEU A 115 22.24 -1.28 3.47
N GLU A 116 21.79 -2.25 4.29
CA GLU A 116 21.93 -3.66 3.94
C GLU A 116 21.16 -4.00 2.65
N PRO A 117 21.73 -4.78 1.71
CA PRO A 117 21.11 -5.05 0.40
C PRO A 117 19.70 -5.64 0.45
N ILE A 118 19.39 -6.35 1.53
CA ILE A 118 18.06 -6.94 1.78
C ILE A 118 16.94 -5.90 1.82
N PHE A 119 17.23 -4.65 2.21
CA PHE A 119 16.23 -3.59 2.32
C PHE A 119 16.03 -2.78 1.03
N GLN A 120 16.75 -3.05 -0.06
CA GLN A 120 16.73 -2.19 -1.25
C GLN A 120 15.33 -1.91 -1.82
N THR A 121 14.43 -2.89 -1.78
CA THR A 121 13.06 -2.75 -2.30
C THR A 121 12.17 -1.93 -1.37
N GLY A 122 12.41 -2.00 -0.07
CA GLY A 122 11.68 -1.26 0.94
C GLY A 122 11.98 -1.77 2.35
N ALA A 123 11.68 -0.96 3.36
CA ALA A 123 11.90 -1.31 4.76
C ALA A 123 10.74 -0.86 5.64
N VAL A 124 10.45 -1.64 6.69
CA VAL A 124 9.62 -1.22 7.81
C VAL A 124 10.51 -1.07 9.04
N VAL A 125 10.54 0.14 9.61
CA VAL A 125 11.27 0.45 10.83
C VAL A 125 10.27 0.58 11.98
N ASP A 126 10.26 -0.40 12.90
CA ASP A 126 9.37 -0.39 14.06
C ASP A 126 10.02 0.37 15.22
N GLY A 127 9.32 1.43 15.63
CA GLY A 127 9.61 2.16 16.85
C GLY A 127 10.61 3.30 16.65
N PHE A 128 10.64 3.91 15.48
CA PHE A 128 11.38 5.15 15.19
C PHE A 128 10.59 6.04 14.22
N PRO A 129 10.65 7.37 14.36
CA PRO A 129 11.34 8.15 15.41
C PRO A 129 10.55 8.27 16.73
N ARG A 130 11.26 8.42 17.86
CA ARG A 130 10.69 8.58 19.22
C ARG A 130 10.91 9.94 19.85
N THR A 131 11.87 10.73 19.37
CA THR A 131 12.20 12.07 19.86
C THR A 131 12.08 13.10 18.74
N LYS A 132 11.99 14.38 19.10
CA LYS A 132 12.03 15.47 18.11
C LYS A 132 13.33 15.51 17.31
N VAL A 133 14.47 15.26 17.97
CA VAL A 133 15.77 15.15 17.31
C VAL A 133 15.76 14.07 16.24
N GLN A 134 15.21 12.88 16.55
CA GLN A 134 15.06 11.81 15.57
C GLN A 134 14.11 12.18 14.43
N VAL A 135 13.01 12.88 14.71
CA VAL A 135 12.08 13.40 13.70
C VAL A 135 12.80 14.35 12.74
N GLU A 136 13.60 15.28 13.25
CA GLU A 136 14.43 16.16 12.42
C GLU A 136 15.46 15.37 11.60
N CYS A 137 16.06 14.33 12.17
CA CYS A 137 16.99 13.46 11.44
C CYS A 137 16.30 12.69 10.30
N VAL A 138 15.03 12.29 10.44
CA VAL A 138 14.25 11.71 9.32
C VAL A 138 14.06 12.73 8.20
N LYS A 139 13.78 14.00 8.53
CA LYS A 139 13.67 15.08 7.52
C LYS A 139 15.00 15.32 6.81
N LEU A 140 16.10 15.36 7.56
CA LEU A 140 17.46 15.53 7.02
C LEU A 140 17.85 14.36 6.12
N LEU A 141 17.54 13.12 6.51
CA LEU A 141 17.74 11.93 5.69
C LEU A 141 17.01 12.06 4.35
N PHE A 142 15.71 12.38 4.38
CA PHE A 142 14.93 12.54 3.16
C PHE A 142 15.56 13.57 2.21
N ASN A 143 15.91 14.75 2.72
CA ASN A 143 16.55 15.81 1.93
C ASN A 143 17.88 15.35 1.33
N LYS A 144 18.73 14.66 2.10
CA LYS A 144 19.98 14.10 1.56
C LYS A 144 19.77 13.08 0.46
N LEU A 145 18.77 12.21 0.58
CA LEU A 145 18.44 11.23 -0.45
C LEU A 145 17.95 11.91 -1.74
N VAL A 146 17.17 12.98 -1.61
CA VAL A 146 16.75 13.81 -2.75
C VAL A 146 17.96 14.51 -3.38
N ASP A 147 18.85 15.10 -2.59
CA ASP A 147 20.08 15.74 -3.07
C ASP A 147 20.97 14.76 -3.83
N LEU A 148 21.18 13.55 -3.28
CA LEU A 148 21.93 12.48 -3.93
C LEU A 148 21.33 12.09 -5.27
N ARG A 149 20.01 11.85 -5.30
CA ARG A 149 19.31 11.55 -6.55
C ARG A 149 19.56 12.64 -7.60
N ASN A 150 19.42 13.91 -7.23
CA ASN A 150 19.57 15.03 -8.16
C ASN A 150 21.01 15.16 -8.64
N LYS A 151 21.99 15.00 -7.73
CA LYS A 151 23.42 15.05 -8.04
C LYS A 151 23.85 13.96 -9.03
N TYR A 152 23.27 12.77 -8.93
CA TYR A 152 23.64 11.61 -9.74
C TYR A 152 22.65 11.30 -10.89
N ALA A 153 21.68 12.19 -11.17
CA ALA A 153 20.59 11.94 -12.11
C ALA A 153 21.06 11.57 -13.53
N ASP A 154 22.15 12.18 -14.01
CA ASP A 154 22.70 11.97 -15.36
C ASP A 154 23.86 10.95 -15.38
N THR A 155 24.01 10.16 -14.31
CA THR A 155 25.10 9.18 -14.18
C THR A 155 24.58 7.75 -14.21
N LEU A 156 25.48 6.77 -14.33
CA LEU A 156 25.15 5.35 -14.21
C LEU A 156 24.57 4.96 -12.84
N PHE A 157 24.71 5.82 -11.83
CA PHE A 157 24.19 5.60 -10.47
C PHE A 157 22.70 5.97 -10.31
N ALA A 158 22.10 6.69 -11.27
CA ALA A 158 20.69 7.09 -11.22
C ALA A 158 19.73 5.90 -11.08
N LYS A 159 20.13 4.72 -11.54
CA LYS A 159 19.34 3.49 -11.37
C LYS A 159 19.27 3.00 -9.92
N TYR A 160 20.23 3.36 -9.07
CA TYR A 160 20.30 2.94 -7.67
C TYR A 160 19.79 4.02 -6.70
N LEU A 161 19.92 5.30 -7.06
CA LEU A 161 19.51 6.43 -6.22
C LEU A 161 18.10 6.91 -6.63
N LYS A 162 17.08 6.22 -6.11
CA LYS A 162 15.67 6.49 -6.42
C LYS A 162 15.11 7.63 -5.58
N LYS A 163 13.95 8.17 -6.02
CA LYS A 163 13.17 9.13 -5.20
C LYS A 163 12.71 8.41 -3.93
N PRO A 164 13.08 8.90 -2.73
CA PRO A 164 12.67 8.29 -1.47
C PRO A 164 11.17 8.50 -1.22
N HIS A 165 10.49 7.49 -0.68
CA HIS A 165 9.10 7.55 -0.25
C HIS A 165 9.02 7.18 1.23
N PHE A 166 8.71 8.14 2.09
CA PHE A 166 8.60 7.92 3.52
C PHE A 166 7.14 7.88 3.94
N HIS A 167 6.76 6.80 4.63
CA HIS A 167 5.42 6.58 5.16
C HIS A 167 5.49 6.60 6.68
N ILE A 168 4.84 7.58 7.32
CA ILE A 168 4.73 7.67 8.77
C ILE A 168 3.45 6.95 9.17
N VAL A 169 3.57 5.77 9.76
CA VAL A 169 2.41 4.97 10.20
C VAL A 169 2.28 5.08 11.71
N VAL A 170 1.13 5.54 12.20
CA VAL A 170 0.88 5.70 13.65
C VAL A 170 -0.32 4.85 14.06
N LEU A 171 -0.05 3.75 14.76
CA LEU A 171 -1.07 2.94 15.44
C LEU A 171 -1.45 3.61 16.76
N PHE A 172 -2.69 4.08 16.86
CA PHE A 172 -3.17 4.82 18.02
C PHE A 172 -4.19 4.02 18.84
N VAL A 173 -3.97 3.97 20.15
CA VAL A 173 -4.93 3.54 21.18
C VAL A 173 -4.91 4.57 22.30
N ASP A 174 -6.00 4.67 23.06
CA ASP A 174 -6.04 5.55 24.24
C ASP A 174 -5.21 5.00 25.41
N GLU A 175 -5.01 5.81 26.45
CA GLU A 175 -4.19 5.45 27.62
C GLU A 175 -4.74 4.22 28.34
N LYS A 176 -6.06 4.16 28.51
CA LYS A 176 -6.74 3.10 29.24
C LYS A 176 -6.52 1.77 28.54
N GLU A 177 -6.73 1.73 27.23
CA GLU A 177 -6.56 0.53 26.41
C GLU A 177 -5.08 0.14 26.29
N SER A 178 -4.18 1.12 26.11
CA SER A 178 -2.73 0.90 26.12
C SER A 178 -2.25 0.22 27.40
N VAL A 179 -2.61 0.77 28.57
CA VAL A 179 -2.21 0.22 29.88
C VAL A 179 -2.82 -1.17 30.06
N ARG A 180 -4.11 -1.34 29.75
CA ARG A 180 -4.78 -2.64 29.81
C ARG A 180 -4.06 -3.71 28.97
N ARG A 181 -3.69 -3.39 27.73
CA ARG A 181 -2.98 -4.32 26.83
C ARG A 181 -1.56 -4.64 27.30
N GLN A 182 -0.85 -3.67 27.86
CA GLN A 182 0.48 -3.89 28.44
C GLN A 182 0.42 -4.85 29.63
N LEU A 183 -0.46 -4.58 30.60
CA LEU A 183 -0.63 -5.43 31.78
C LEU A 183 -1.11 -6.83 31.40
N TYR A 184 -2.06 -6.92 30.48
CA TYR A 184 -2.53 -8.20 29.95
C TYR A 184 -1.39 -9.01 29.32
N ARG A 185 -0.54 -8.38 28.50
CA ARG A 185 0.65 -9.03 27.93
C ARG A 185 1.61 -9.52 29.01
N GLY A 186 1.88 -8.71 30.03
CA GLY A 186 2.73 -9.09 31.17
C GLY A 186 2.21 -10.35 31.86
N GLU A 187 0.90 -10.39 32.13
CA GLU A 187 0.26 -11.54 32.76
C GLU A 187 0.28 -12.80 31.89
N GLN A 188 -0.03 -12.70 30.60
CA GLN A 188 0.05 -13.84 29.68
C GLN A 188 1.47 -14.38 29.56
N SER A 189 2.48 -13.51 29.53
CA SER A 189 3.88 -13.92 29.49
C SER A 189 4.30 -14.66 30.77
N ARG A 190 3.73 -14.28 31.92
CA ARG A 190 3.97 -14.95 33.21
C ARG A 190 3.37 -16.36 33.22
N ILE A 191 2.10 -16.49 32.82
CA ILE A 191 1.38 -17.77 32.74
C ILE A 191 2.10 -18.72 31.78
N HIS A 192 2.38 -18.28 30.55
CA HIS A 192 3.10 -19.09 29.56
C HIS A 192 4.47 -19.57 30.09
N ASN A 193 5.22 -18.69 30.75
CA ASN A 193 6.52 -19.05 31.31
C ASN A 193 6.43 -19.98 32.53
N GLU A 194 5.31 -19.99 33.25
CA GLU A 194 5.05 -20.96 34.32
C GLU A 194 4.76 -22.32 33.71
N GLU A 195 3.88 -22.39 32.70
CA GLU A 195 3.57 -23.60 31.94
C GLU A 195 4.80 -24.24 31.30
N VAL A 196 5.66 -23.45 30.63
CA VAL A 196 6.92 -23.93 30.03
C VAL A 196 7.89 -24.48 31.08
N ARG A 197 7.94 -23.87 32.27
CA ARG A 197 8.79 -24.37 33.37
C ARG A 197 8.27 -25.66 33.97
N GLU A 198 6.95 -25.84 34.02
CA GLU A 198 6.31 -27.06 34.52
C GLU A 198 6.37 -28.21 33.51
N SER A 199 6.10 -27.93 32.23
CA SER A 199 6.10 -28.93 31.16
C SER A 199 7.51 -29.32 30.70
N GLY A 200 8.47 -28.40 30.82
CA GLY A 200 9.81 -28.53 30.22
C GLY A 200 9.81 -28.42 28.69
N ASP A 201 8.69 -28.04 28.08
CA ASP A 201 8.51 -27.94 26.62
C ASP A 201 8.07 -26.51 26.23
N GLY A 202 8.74 -25.93 25.23
CA GLY A 202 8.53 -24.56 24.74
C GLY A 202 9.64 -23.57 25.08
N GLU A 203 9.56 -22.37 24.50
CA GLU A 203 10.49 -21.27 24.75
C GLU A 203 9.89 -20.23 25.70
N LEU A 204 10.73 -19.68 26.59
CA LEU A 204 10.32 -18.61 27.50
C LEU A 204 10.08 -17.31 26.73
N MET A 205 8.92 -16.70 26.98
CA MET A 205 8.60 -15.36 26.51
C MET A 205 9.29 -14.30 27.36
N GLU A 206 9.71 -13.20 26.70
CA GLU A 206 10.25 -12.02 27.39
C GLU A 206 9.18 -11.40 28.31
N VAL A 207 9.46 -11.36 29.62
CA VAL A 207 8.62 -10.63 30.57
C VAL A 207 9.21 -9.24 30.79
N ARG A 208 8.46 -8.21 30.38
CA ARG A 208 8.90 -6.82 30.50
C ARG A 208 8.55 -6.29 31.89
N PRO A 209 9.50 -5.74 32.66
CA PRO A 209 9.21 -5.21 33.99
C PRO A 209 8.08 -4.16 33.99
N THR A 210 8.02 -3.34 32.95
CA THR A 210 7.01 -2.28 32.79
C THR A 210 5.59 -2.80 32.55
N ASP A 211 5.44 -4.05 32.15
CA ASP A 211 4.15 -4.68 31.91
C ASP A 211 3.59 -5.35 33.17
N LEU A 212 4.38 -5.39 34.26
CA LEU A 212 3.96 -5.95 35.55
C LEU A 212 3.52 -4.87 36.53
N ASP A 213 3.93 -3.62 36.30
CA ASP A 213 3.59 -2.47 37.14
C ASP A 213 2.68 -1.47 36.39
N PRO A 214 1.45 -1.23 36.88
CA PRO A 214 0.55 -0.24 36.31
C PRO A 214 1.15 1.16 36.22
N VAL A 215 1.97 1.58 37.20
CA VAL A 215 2.56 2.93 37.20
C VAL A 215 3.60 3.05 36.08
N ALA A 216 4.48 2.05 35.93
CA ALA A 216 5.41 1.98 34.81
C ALA A 216 4.70 1.96 33.44
N ALA A 217 3.61 1.20 33.29
CA ALA A 217 2.83 1.15 32.05
C ALA A 217 2.20 2.51 31.68
N ILE A 218 1.70 3.25 32.68
CA ILE A 218 1.17 4.62 32.52
C ILE A 218 2.30 5.57 32.11
N ASN A 219 3.45 5.52 32.79
CA ASN A 219 4.60 6.39 32.50
C ASN A 219 5.14 6.18 31.07
N ARG A 220 5.14 4.93 30.57
CA ARG A 220 5.48 4.64 29.16
C ARG A 220 4.51 5.29 28.18
N TYR A 221 3.20 5.22 28.45
CA TYR A 221 2.22 5.85 27.59
C TYR A 221 2.34 7.39 27.61
N ARG A 222 2.53 7.99 28.78
CA ARG A 222 2.77 9.43 28.92
C ARG A 222 4.00 9.89 28.14
N THR A 223 5.11 9.16 28.28
CA THR A 223 6.35 9.44 27.54
C THR A 223 6.10 9.43 26.03
N PHE A 224 5.37 8.45 25.52
CA PHE A 224 4.98 8.41 24.10
C PHE A 224 4.12 9.63 23.72
N LYS A 225 3.09 9.95 24.50
CA LYS A 225 2.15 11.04 24.19
C LYS A 225 2.83 12.42 24.20
N GLU A 226 3.72 12.65 25.17
CA GLU A 226 4.39 13.94 25.37
C GLU A 226 5.58 14.14 24.43
N LYS A 227 6.45 13.13 24.30
CA LYS A 227 7.71 13.27 23.56
C LYS A 227 7.62 12.83 22.11
N THR A 228 6.86 11.77 21.82
CA THR A 228 6.84 11.13 20.50
C THR A 228 5.66 11.60 19.66
N TYR A 229 4.44 11.57 20.21
CA TYR A 229 3.23 11.81 19.43
C TYR A 229 3.14 13.24 18.90
N GLY A 230 3.53 14.23 19.70
CA GLY A 230 3.61 15.63 19.25
C GLY A 230 4.55 15.77 18.06
N ALA A 231 5.77 15.24 18.17
CA ALA A 231 6.79 15.33 17.13
C ALA A 231 6.39 14.60 15.82
N LEU A 232 5.69 13.47 15.91
CA LEU A 232 5.20 12.75 14.74
C LEU A 232 4.17 13.53 13.94
N LYS A 233 3.35 14.39 14.58
CA LYS A 233 2.36 15.21 13.87
C LYS A 233 3.01 16.19 12.90
N ASP A 234 4.20 16.67 13.22
CA ASP A 234 4.93 17.63 12.38
C ASP A 234 5.35 17.02 11.04
N LEU A 235 5.49 15.69 10.99
CA LEU A 235 5.82 14.97 9.76
C LEU A 235 4.64 14.88 8.78
N ARG A 236 3.40 15.09 9.24
CA ARG A 236 2.20 15.03 8.38
C ARG A 236 2.21 16.05 7.25
N ALA A 237 2.88 17.18 7.43
CA ALA A 237 2.98 18.22 6.40
C ALA A 237 4.00 17.87 5.30
N ILE A 238 4.86 16.87 5.52
CA ILE A 238 6.03 16.57 4.68
C ILE A 238 5.92 15.18 4.03
N PHE A 239 5.40 14.20 4.77
CA PHE A 239 5.38 12.80 4.37
C PHE A 239 3.97 12.21 4.36
N PHE A 240 3.82 11.07 3.69
CA PHE A 240 2.59 10.28 3.74
C PHE A 240 2.33 9.83 5.18
N TYR A 241 1.27 10.34 5.79
CA TYR A 241 0.99 10.14 7.20
C TYR A 241 -0.30 9.35 7.39
N HIS A 242 -0.17 8.16 7.97
CA HIS A 242 -1.23 7.18 8.15
C HIS A 242 -1.57 7.11 9.63
N PHE A 243 -2.71 7.69 10.02
CA PHE A 243 -3.19 7.62 11.40
C PHE A 243 -4.24 6.53 11.54
N ILE A 244 -3.89 5.45 12.24
CA ILE A 244 -4.70 4.24 12.26
C ILE A 244 -5.22 4.01 13.67
N ASN A 245 -6.54 3.98 13.80
CA ASN A 245 -7.19 3.59 15.04
C ASN A 245 -7.01 2.09 15.30
N ALA A 246 -6.23 1.76 16.34
CA ALA A 246 -5.89 0.39 16.72
C ALA A 246 -6.76 -0.18 17.87
N HIS A 247 -7.93 0.40 18.12
CA HIS A 247 -8.96 -0.18 19.00
C HIS A 247 -9.68 -1.35 18.33
N GLY A 248 -10.30 -2.23 19.12
CA GLY A 248 -11.06 -3.38 18.59
C GLY A 248 -10.20 -4.62 18.36
N THR A 249 -10.71 -5.54 17.54
CA THR A 249 -10.07 -6.84 17.28
C THR A 249 -8.91 -6.71 16.29
N LEU A 250 -8.03 -7.73 16.24
CA LEU A 250 -6.91 -7.74 15.31
C LEU A 250 -7.36 -7.62 13.85
N ASP A 251 -8.44 -8.30 13.48
CA ASP A 251 -8.97 -8.29 12.11
C ASP A 251 -9.56 -6.93 11.74
N GLU A 252 -10.26 -6.28 12.67
CA GLU A 252 -10.75 -4.91 12.47
C GLU A 252 -9.60 -3.91 12.27
N VAL A 253 -8.54 -4.02 13.08
CA VAL A 253 -7.36 -3.17 12.94
C VAL A 253 -6.66 -3.43 11.61
N ARG A 254 -6.48 -4.69 11.22
CA ARG A 254 -5.90 -5.06 9.91
C ARG A 254 -6.72 -4.55 8.74
N ALA A 255 -8.06 -4.59 8.81
CA ALA A 255 -8.92 -4.01 7.79
C ALA A 255 -8.76 -2.48 7.68
N ARG A 256 -8.55 -1.78 8.81
CA ARG A 256 -8.25 -0.34 8.80
C ARG A 256 -6.87 -0.05 8.23
N ILE A 257 -5.86 -0.85 8.57
CA ILE A 257 -4.50 -0.76 7.99
C ILE A 257 -4.57 -0.92 6.48
N ASP A 258 -5.25 -1.97 6.01
CA ASP A 258 -5.45 -2.26 4.59
C ASP A 258 -6.12 -1.08 3.86
N LYS A 259 -7.22 -0.56 4.42
CA LYS A 259 -7.93 0.60 3.86
C LYS A 259 -7.04 1.84 3.75
N GLU A 260 -6.29 2.16 4.79
CA GLU A 260 -5.46 3.37 4.84
C GLU A 260 -4.28 3.28 3.87
N LEU A 261 -3.58 2.13 3.83
CA LEU A 261 -2.43 1.93 2.96
C LEU A 261 -2.82 1.78 1.48
N ARG A 262 -3.98 1.18 1.16
CA ARG A 262 -4.49 1.12 -0.23
C ARG A 262 -4.75 2.49 -0.85
N TYR A 263 -5.31 3.42 -0.07
CA TYR A 263 -5.69 4.74 -0.58
C TYR A 263 -4.49 5.55 -1.09
N GLN A 264 -3.30 5.33 -0.54
CA GLN A 264 -2.09 6.09 -0.89
C GLN A 264 -1.17 5.37 -1.89
N GLY A 265 -1.34 4.06 -2.11
CA GLY A 265 -0.59 3.33 -3.14
C GLY A 265 -0.76 3.89 -4.56
N SER A 266 -1.84 4.62 -4.82
CA SER A 266 -2.09 5.32 -6.08
C SER A 266 -1.27 6.61 -6.27
N LEU A 267 -0.63 7.13 -5.21
CA LEU A 267 0.10 8.41 -5.19
C LEU A 267 1.64 8.23 -5.13
N GLU A 268 2.14 7.01 -5.23
CA GLU A 268 3.57 6.67 -5.14
C GLU A 268 4.34 6.80 -6.47
N LEU A 269 3.64 7.24 -7.52
CA LEU A 269 4.26 7.56 -8.79
C LEU A 269 4.90 8.95 -8.71
N ASP A 270 6.05 9.13 -9.38
CA ASP A 270 6.54 10.48 -9.61
C ASP A 270 5.54 11.28 -10.46
N GLU A 271 5.56 12.60 -10.34
CA GLU A 271 4.56 13.50 -10.94
C GLU A 271 4.44 13.29 -12.45
N ALA A 272 5.57 13.18 -13.17
CA ALA A 272 5.57 12.93 -14.60
C ALA A 272 5.00 11.55 -14.98
N THR A 273 5.18 10.54 -14.15
CA THR A 273 4.63 9.19 -14.33
C THR A 273 3.15 9.16 -13.96
N TYR A 274 2.74 9.84 -12.88
CA TYR A 274 1.35 9.98 -12.48
C TYR A 274 0.56 10.70 -13.57
N ASP A 275 1.02 11.84 -14.06
CA ASP A 275 0.34 12.59 -15.12
C ASP A 275 0.09 11.73 -16.36
N ARG A 276 1.08 10.91 -16.75
CA ARG A 276 0.96 9.97 -17.88
C ARG A 276 -0.02 8.83 -17.62
N LEU A 277 -0.11 8.33 -16.39
CA LEU A 277 -0.96 7.18 -16.05
C LEU A 277 -2.36 7.58 -15.60
N SER A 278 -2.55 8.82 -15.14
CA SER A 278 -3.83 9.35 -14.63
C SER A 278 -4.95 9.36 -15.66
N SER A 279 -4.63 9.38 -16.96
CA SER A 279 -5.61 9.25 -18.04
C SER A 279 -6.23 7.86 -18.13
N ILE A 280 -5.63 6.85 -17.49
CA ILE A 280 -6.13 5.48 -17.48
C ILE A 280 -6.86 5.27 -16.14
N PRO A 281 -8.19 5.01 -16.14
CA PRO A 281 -8.94 4.83 -14.91
C PRO A 281 -8.48 3.58 -14.16
N ILE A 282 -8.54 3.63 -12.83
CA ILE A 282 -8.21 2.48 -11.98
C ILE A 282 -9.21 1.36 -12.25
N ALA A 283 -8.75 0.12 -12.40
CA ALA A 283 -9.62 -1.01 -12.73
C ALA A 283 -10.81 -1.16 -11.76
N SER A 284 -10.60 -0.91 -10.47
CA SER A 284 -11.67 -0.96 -9.46
C SER A 284 -12.70 0.16 -9.60
N THR A 285 -12.34 1.32 -10.15
CA THR A 285 -13.28 2.43 -10.39
C THR A 285 -14.11 2.21 -11.65
N ILE A 286 -13.62 1.42 -12.62
CA ILE A 286 -14.37 1.09 -13.85
C ILE A 286 -15.68 0.39 -13.50
N SER A 287 -15.69 -0.50 -12.51
CA SER A 287 -16.89 -1.27 -12.15
C SER A 287 -17.87 -0.54 -11.23
N ALA A 288 -17.46 0.56 -10.59
CA ALA A 288 -18.25 1.21 -9.53
C ALA A 288 -19.59 1.76 -10.02
N HIS A 289 -19.63 2.29 -11.25
CA HIS A 289 -20.83 2.86 -11.87
C HIS A 289 -21.26 2.12 -13.15
N ALA A 290 -20.52 1.09 -13.56
CA ALA A 290 -20.72 0.39 -14.82
C ALA A 290 -22.15 -0.08 -15.07
N ARG A 291 -22.88 -0.50 -14.02
CA ARG A 291 -24.29 -0.92 -14.15
C ARG A 291 -25.22 0.26 -14.46
N GLN A 292 -25.06 1.39 -13.77
CA GLN A 292 -25.89 2.57 -14.01
C GLN A 292 -25.61 3.12 -15.40
N ASP A 293 -24.33 3.25 -15.77
CA ASP A 293 -23.92 3.72 -17.09
C ASP A 293 -24.43 2.80 -18.22
N LEU A 294 -24.48 1.49 -17.98
CA LEU A 294 -25.05 0.52 -18.94
C LEU A 294 -26.54 0.77 -19.17
N VAL A 295 -27.31 0.97 -18.10
CA VAL A 295 -28.75 1.24 -18.21
C VAL A 295 -29.00 2.54 -18.98
N ASP A 296 -28.27 3.61 -18.64
CA ASP A 296 -28.42 4.91 -19.29
C ASP A 296 -28.06 4.84 -20.79
N ARG A 297 -27.03 4.04 -21.16
CA ARG A 297 -26.70 3.80 -22.58
C ARG A 297 -27.81 3.07 -23.32
N LEU A 298 -28.37 2.00 -22.74
CA LEU A 298 -29.46 1.24 -23.36
C LEU A 298 -30.73 2.10 -23.56
N GLU A 299 -31.09 2.92 -22.58
CA GLU A 299 -32.20 3.87 -22.72
C GLU A 299 -31.91 4.92 -23.81
N THR A 300 -30.66 5.38 -23.91
CA THR A 300 -30.24 6.32 -24.95
C THR A 300 -30.32 5.69 -26.34
N TYR A 301 -29.93 4.41 -26.50
CA TYR A 301 -30.02 3.70 -27.77
C TYR A 301 -31.47 3.60 -28.24
N GLU A 302 -32.40 3.23 -27.35
CA GLU A 302 -33.83 3.14 -27.66
C GLU A 302 -34.42 4.49 -28.09
N GLN A 303 -34.00 5.58 -27.45
CA GLN A 303 -34.51 6.93 -27.73
C GLN A 303 -33.90 7.59 -28.97
N ARG A 304 -32.60 7.38 -29.23
CA ARG A 304 -31.82 8.16 -30.21
C ARG A 304 -31.31 7.36 -31.41
N GLN A 305 -31.14 6.05 -31.25
CA GLN A 305 -30.58 5.15 -32.27
C GLN A 305 -31.47 3.91 -32.46
N ASN A 306 -32.78 4.10 -32.37
CA ASN A 306 -33.78 3.02 -32.36
C ASN A 306 -33.63 2.03 -33.53
N GLU A 307 -33.39 2.54 -34.75
CA GLU A 307 -33.27 1.69 -35.94
C GLU A 307 -32.06 0.75 -35.86
N LEU A 308 -30.89 1.27 -35.49
CA LEU A 308 -29.67 0.47 -35.34
C LEU A 308 -29.80 -0.51 -34.18
N PHE A 309 -30.32 -0.04 -33.05
CA PHE A 309 -30.53 -0.86 -31.85
C PHE A 309 -31.48 -2.04 -32.12
N SER A 310 -32.61 -1.76 -32.78
CA SER A 310 -33.58 -2.79 -33.20
C SER A 310 -32.93 -3.81 -34.13
N LYS A 311 -32.15 -3.35 -35.11
CA LYS A 311 -31.42 -4.23 -36.04
C LYS A 311 -30.41 -5.14 -35.33
N VAL A 312 -29.70 -4.64 -34.32
CA VAL A 312 -28.79 -5.43 -33.50
C VAL A 312 -29.55 -6.48 -32.70
N VAL A 313 -30.67 -6.11 -32.05
CA VAL A 313 -31.53 -7.05 -31.31
C VAL A 313 -32.07 -8.16 -32.21
N ASP A 314 -32.56 -7.81 -33.41
CA ASP A 314 -33.05 -8.77 -34.38
C ASP A 314 -31.95 -9.73 -34.84
N THR A 315 -30.75 -9.22 -35.06
CA THR A 315 -29.58 -10.03 -35.44
C THR A 315 -29.17 -10.98 -34.32
N ILE A 316 -29.20 -10.53 -33.06
CA ILE A 316 -28.95 -11.39 -31.89
C ILE A 316 -29.97 -12.54 -31.85
N ASN A 317 -31.26 -12.23 -31.98
CA ASN A 317 -32.32 -13.23 -31.92
C ASN A 317 -32.25 -14.24 -33.07
N ARG A 318 -31.93 -13.77 -34.28
CA ARG A 318 -31.87 -14.61 -35.49
C ARG A 318 -30.62 -15.49 -35.54
N ASP A 319 -29.44 -14.91 -35.25
CA ASP A 319 -28.16 -15.55 -35.56
C ASP A 319 -27.43 -16.07 -34.30
N PHE A 320 -27.56 -15.38 -33.16
CA PHE A 320 -26.80 -15.70 -31.95
C PHE A 320 -27.55 -16.64 -31.02
N MET A 321 -28.82 -16.33 -30.72
CA MET A 321 -29.60 -17.07 -29.74
C MET A 321 -29.75 -18.56 -30.07
N PRO A 322 -29.96 -18.99 -31.33
CA PRO A 322 -30.03 -20.41 -31.65
C PRO A 322 -28.74 -21.18 -31.33
N ILE A 323 -27.58 -20.52 -31.47
CA ILE A 323 -26.28 -21.11 -31.14
C ILE A 323 -26.09 -21.11 -29.62
N ILE A 324 -26.32 -19.98 -28.95
CA ILE A 324 -26.18 -19.84 -27.49
C ILE A 324 -27.05 -20.88 -26.77
N GLN A 325 -28.30 -21.05 -27.18
CA GLN A 325 -29.21 -22.04 -26.60
C GLN A 325 -28.71 -23.48 -26.73
N ARG A 326 -28.10 -23.84 -27.86
CA ARG A 326 -27.47 -25.17 -28.04
C ARG A 326 -26.26 -25.39 -27.13
N HIS A 327 -25.60 -24.30 -26.73
CA HIS A 327 -24.46 -24.29 -25.83
C HIS A 327 -24.83 -24.07 -24.35
N ALA A 328 -26.12 -24.19 -24.00
CA ALA A 328 -26.61 -23.94 -22.64
C ALA A 328 -25.96 -24.83 -21.55
N ILE A 329 -25.47 -26.01 -21.93
CA ILE A 329 -24.76 -26.92 -21.04
C ILE A 329 -23.33 -26.40 -20.78
N SER A 330 -22.59 -26.07 -21.84
CA SER A 330 -21.20 -25.61 -21.73
C SER A 330 -21.08 -24.21 -21.10
N GLY A 331 -22.12 -23.38 -21.18
CA GLY A 331 -22.07 -21.99 -20.74
C GLY A 331 -21.11 -21.12 -21.56
N LEU A 332 -20.72 -21.57 -22.75
CA LEU A 332 -19.84 -20.86 -23.67
C LEU A 332 -20.26 -21.15 -25.11
N ALA A 333 -20.49 -20.10 -25.89
CA ALA A 333 -20.78 -20.16 -27.32
C ALA A 333 -19.79 -19.27 -28.09
N VAL A 334 -19.43 -19.70 -29.30
CA VAL A 334 -18.65 -18.88 -30.24
C VAL A 334 -19.46 -18.72 -31.52
N VAL A 335 -19.83 -17.49 -31.82
CA VAL A 335 -20.62 -17.14 -33.00
C VAL A 335 -19.72 -16.38 -33.97
N ASN A 336 -19.63 -16.81 -35.22
CA ASN A 336 -18.98 -16.04 -36.28
C ASN A 336 -20.07 -15.48 -37.19
N THR A 337 -20.04 -14.18 -37.46
CA THR A 337 -20.99 -13.51 -38.36
C THR A 337 -20.28 -12.59 -39.35
N GLU A 338 -20.85 -12.47 -40.53
CA GLU A 338 -20.44 -11.56 -41.61
C GLU A 338 -21.49 -10.45 -41.81
N ASP A 339 -22.47 -10.34 -40.90
CA ASP A 339 -23.53 -9.34 -40.98
C ASP A 339 -22.92 -7.93 -41.02
N THR A 340 -23.25 -7.18 -42.07
CA THR A 340 -22.68 -5.86 -42.34
C THR A 340 -23.06 -4.83 -41.27
N THR A 341 -24.09 -5.09 -40.47
CA THR A 341 -24.49 -4.24 -39.34
C THR A 341 -23.35 -4.02 -38.35
N PHE A 342 -22.53 -5.04 -38.12
CA PHE A 342 -21.39 -4.98 -37.21
C PHE A 342 -20.16 -4.28 -37.81
N GLY A 343 -20.26 -3.78 -39.05
CA GLY A 343 -19.32 -2.79 -39.59
C GLY A 343 -19.42 -1.43 -38.91
N ASP A 344 -20.54 -1.15 -38.24
CA ASP A 344 -20.70 0.03 -37.39
C ASP A 344 -20.13 -0.25 -35.99
N ALA A 345 -19.28 0.65 -35.50
CA ALA A 345 -18.69 0.55 -34.18
C ALA A 345 -19.75 0.64 -33.07
N ASP A 346 -20.80 1.44 -33.27
CA ASP A 346 -21.90 1.58 -32.29
C ASP A 346 -22.70 0.28 -32.18
N ALA A 347 -22.88 -0.46 -33.28
CA ALA A 347 -23.56 -1.75 -33.27
C ALA A 347 -22.80 -2.81 -32.46
N LEU A 348 -21.46 -2.79 -32.51
CA LEU A 348 -20.61 -3.67 -31.71
C LEU A 348 -20.73 -3.35 -30.21
N ILE A 349 -20.79 -2.06 -29.86
CA ILE A 349 -20.98 -1.62 -28.47
C ILE A 349 -22.36 -2.04 -27.97
N MET A 350 -23.42 -1.78 -28.75
CA MET A 350 -24.78 -2.22 -28.44
C MET A 350 -24.85 -3.74 -28.22
N LEU A 351 -24.16 -4.53 -29.04
CA LEU A 351 -24.10 -5.99 -28.88
C LEU A 351 -23.52 -6.40 -27.52
N ILE A 352 -22.41 -5.77 -27.10
CA ILE A 352 -21.77 -6.03 -25.80
C ILE A 352 -22.70 -5.62 -24.65
N ASP A 353 -23.33 -4.45 -24.76
CA ASP A 353 -24.21 -3.90 -23.74
C ASP A 353 -25.48 -4.75 -23.56
N ILE A 354 -26.13 -5.16 -24.65
CA ILE A 354 -27.31 -6.05 -24.62
C ILE A 354 -26.96 -7.38 -23.95
N PHE A 355 -25.83 -8.00 -24.33
CA PHE A 355 -25.40 -9.24 -23.70
C PHE A 355 -25.10 -9.04 -22.21
N SER A 356 -24.41 -7.95 -21.85
CA SER A 356 -24.07 -7.63 -20.46
C SER A 356 -25.31 -7.42 -19.59
N GLU A 357 -26.33 -6.71 -20.09
CA GLU A 357 -27.61 -6.51 -19.38
C GLU A 357 -28.34 -7.84 -19.18
N ARG A 358 -28.32 -8.70 -20.19
CA ARG A 358 -28.96 -10.02 -20.15
C ARG A 358 -28.18 -11.08 -19.36
N GLY A 359 -27.05 -10.71 -18.76
CA GLY A 359 -26.24 -11.60 -17.90
C GLY A 359 -25.26 -12.50 -18.66
N TYR A 360 -24.92 -12.15 -19.89
CA TYR A 360 -23.88 -12.78 -20.69
C TYR A 360 -22.59 -11.95 -20.65
N HIS A 361 -21.45 -12.61 -20.77
CA HIS A 361 -20.16 -11.97 -20.99
C HIS A 361 -19.76 -12.14 -22.46
N ALA A 362 -19.77 -11.04 -23.20
CA ALA A 362 -19.44 -11.03 -24.62
C ALA A 362 -18.05 -10.44 -24.87
N ILE A 363 -17.25 -11.12 -25.71
CA ILE A 363 -15.97 -10.63 -26.23
C ILE A 363 -16.04 -10.71 -27.75
N ILE A 364 -15.65 -9.63 -28.44
CA ILE A 364 -15.71 -9.54 -29.90
C ILE A 364 -14.28 -9.45 -30.46
N ASP A 365 -13.95 -10.36 -31.38
CA ASP A 365 -12.75 -10.33 -32.19
C ASP A 365 -13.12 -10.04 -33.65
N ILE A 366 -12.46 -9.08 -34.30
CA ILE A 366 -12.67 -8.76 -35.73
C ILE A 366 -11.55 -9.37 -36.56
N HIS A 367 -11.90 -10.34 -37.40
CA HIS A 367 -10.98 -11.00 -38.33
C HIS A 367 -11.07 -10.34 -39.71
N ARG A 368 -9.90 -10.06 -40.30
CA ARG A 368 -9.76 -9.50 -41.66
C ARG A 368 -9.07 -10.53 -42.54
N ASP A 369 -9.85 -11.24 -43.34
CA ASP A 369 -9.34 -12.29 -44.21
C ASP A 369 -9.26 -11.77 -45.65
N GLU A 370 -8.10 -11.86 -46.29
CA GLU A 370 -8.00 -11.62 -47.73
C GLU A 370 -8.51 -12.84 -48.49
N VAL A 371 -9.60 -12.65 -49.24
CA VAL A 371 -10.19 -13.71 -50.06
C VAL A 371 -10.07 -13.36 -51.55
N PRO A 372 -9.81 -14.33 -52.43
CA PRO A 372 -9.84 -14.11 -53.88
C PRO A 372 -11.19 -13.53 -54.32
N ASP A 373 -11.15 -12.47 -55.12
CA ASP A 373 -12.33 -11.78 -55.64
C ASP A 373 -12.45 -11.94 -57.16
N SER A 374 -11.39 -11.62 -57.89
CA SER A 374 -11.36 -11.72 -59.36
C SER A 374 -9.95 -12.00 -59.88
N ILE A 375 -9.83 -12.39 -61.14
CA ILE A 375 -8.54 -12.60 -61.81
C ILE A 375 -8.43 -11.56 -62.92
N ASP A 376 -7.30 -10.86 -62.99
CA ASP A 376 -6.99 -9.98 -64.12
C ASP A 376 -6.74 -10.84 -65.38
N PRO A 377 -7.56 -10.72 -66.43
CA PRO A 377 -7.46 -11.58 -67.61
C PRO A 377 -6.20 -11.35 -68.45
N LYS A 378 -5.46 -10.24 -68.25
CA LYS A 378 -4.21 -9.96 -68.97
C LYS A 378 -2.98 -10.39 -68.16
N THR A 379 -3.01 -10.23 -66.85
CA THR A 379 -1.85 -10.47 -65.98
C THR A 379 -1.95 -11.76 -65.18
N PHE A 380 -3.12 -12.42 -65.19
CA PHE A 380 -3.47 -13.58 -64.36
C PHE A 380 -3.29 -13.35 -62.86
N LYS A 381 -3.17 -12.09 -62.42
CA LYS A 381 -3.10 -11.74 -61.00
C LYS A 381 -4.46 -11.90 -60.34
N ILE A 382 -4.47 -12.57 -59.20
CA ILE A 382 -5.65 -12.66 -58.33
C ILE A 382 -5.78 -11.33 -57.60
N LYS A 383 -6.89 -10.63 -57.82
CA LYS A 383 -7.34 -9.51 -56.99
C LYS A 383 -8.06 -10.10 -55.78
N THR A 384 -7.65 -9.68 -54.60
CA THR A 384 -8.28 -10.05 -53.34
C THR A 384 -9.25 -8.97 -52.89
N ARG A 385 -10.25 -9.35 -52.10
CA ARG A 385 -11.06 -8.43 -51.30
C ARG A 385 -10.90 -8.78 -49.82
N ILE A 386 -11.06 -7.78 -48.97
CA ILE A 386 -11.08 -7.99 -47.51
C ILE A 386 -12.46 -8.51 -47.13
N LYS A 387 -12.49 -9.65 -46.47
CA LYS A 387 -13.65 -10.25 -45.82
C LYS A 387 -13.56 -9.97 -44.33
N LEU A 388 -14.58 -9.31 -43.77
CA LEU A 388 -14.69 -9.06 -42.33
C LEU A 388 -15.53 -10.17 -41.69
N VAL A 389 -14.98 -10.81 -40.67
CA VAL A 389 -15.67 -11.82 -39.87
C VAL A 389 -15.63 -11.38 -38.40
N TYR A 390 -16.80 -11.20 -37.80
CA TYR A 390 -16.94 -10.86 -36.39
C TYR A 390 -17.10 -12.16 -35.60
N ARG A 391 -16.11 -12.48 -34.78
CA ARG A 391 -16.13 -13.63 -33.88
C ARG A 391 -16.51 -13.16 -32.49
N VAL A 392 -17.68 -13.59 -32.03
CA VAL A 392 -18.22 -13.21 -30.72
C VAL A 392 -18.20 -14.43 -29.81
N ARG A 393 -17.43 -14.35 -28.73
CA ARG A 393 -17.44 -15.33 -27.65
C ARG A 393 -18.43 -14.88 -26.59
N VAL A 394 -19.42 -15.72 -26.29
CA VAL A 394 -20.47 -15.43 -25.33
C VAL A 394 -20.41 -16.46 -24.21
N GLN A 395 -20.08 -16.02 -23.00
CA GLN A 395 -20.02 -16.86 -21.81
C GLN A 395 -21.19 -16.55 -20.87
N PHE A 396 -21.76 -17.58 -20.26
CA PHE A 396 -22.88 -17.47 -19.32
C PHE A 396 -22.92 -18.69 -18.40
N LYS A 397 -23.80 -18.67 -17.40
CA LYS A 397 -23.94 -19.77 -16.45
C LYS A 397 -24.49 -21.01 -17.16
N GLY A 398 -23.64 -22.02 -17.34
CA GLY A 398 -24.04 -23.32 -17.91
C GLY A 398 -24.91 -24.15 -16.97
N SER A 399 -25.67 -25.07 -17.54
CA SER A 399 -26.48 -26.04 -16.78
C SER A 399 -25.67 -27.30 -16.48
N GLU A 400 -25.63 -27.70 -15.21
CA GLU A 400 -25.00 -28.94 -14.77
C GLU A 400 -25.88 -30.15 -15.13
N ILE A 401 -25.35 -31.06 -15.96
CA ILE A 401 -26.06 -32.29 -16.35
C ILE A 401 -26.22 -33.26 -15.17
N ARG A 402 -25.27 -33.29 -14.23
CA ARG A 402 -25.27 -34.22 -13.09
C ARG A 402 -25.15 -33.48 -11.77
N ARG A 403 -26.27 -33.21 -11.12
CA ARG A 403 -26.29 -32.89 -9.68
C ARG A 403 -26.13 -34.19 -8.90
N GLY A 404 -24.90 -34.47 -8.47
CA GLY A 404 -24.61 -35.62 -7.60
C GLY A 404 -23.29 -36.28 -7.93
N ARG A 405 -22.22 -35.79 -7.31
CA ARG A 405 -21.16 -36.60 -6.68
C ARG A 405 -20.63 -35.85 -5.48
#